data_AF-A0A392R969-F1
#
_entry.id   AF-A0A392R969-F1
#
_cell.length_a   1.000
_cell.length_b   1.000
_cell.length_c   1.000
_cell.angle_alpha   90.00
_cell.angle_beta   90.00
_cell.angle_gamma   90.00
#
_symmetry.space_group_name_H-M   'P 1'
#
loop_
_entity.id
_entity.type
_entity.pdbx_description
1 polymer ?
#
loop_
_entity_poly.entity_id
_entity_poly.type
_entity_poly.pdbx_seq_one_letter_code
_entity_poly.pdbx_strand_id
1 'polypeptide(L)'
;MANSEWLMTFPEAKLLNLLASHSPILLQNSPMITHGITYLFRFENSWLKEDDVEEVVEGGWGRDRDVDITNRTSRCADKLQVWGRRKRMKFKQDVYDVVKRWSG
;
A
#
# COMPACT_ATOMS: atom_id res chain seq x y z
N MET A 1 -4.44 -30.47 15.09
CA MET A 1 -2.97 -30.65 14.98
C MET A 1 -2.70 -31.25 13.61
N ALA A 2 -1.74 -30.72 12.85
CA ALA A 2 -1.36 -31.32 11.57
C ALA A 2 -0.68 -32.66 11.83
N ASN A 3 -1.21 -33.74 11.25
CA ASN A 3 -0.65 -35.09 11.33
C ASN A 3 0.11 -35.43 10.02
N SER A 4 0.85 -36.54 10.02
CA SER A 4 1.70 -36.92 8.89
C SER A 4 0.92 -37.11 7.59
N GLU A 5 -0.30 -37.63 7.66
CA GLU A 5 -1.19 -37.81 6.50
C GLU A 5 -1.61 -36.46 5.88
N TRP A 6 -1.89 -35.46 6.73
CA TRP A 6 -2.23 -34.11 6.31
C TRP A 6 -1.04 -33.40 5.65
N LEU A 7 0.18 -33.55 6.17
CA LEU A 7 1.40 -32.97 5.59
C LEU A 7 1.75 -33.59 4.22
N MET A 8 1.48 -34.88 4.03
CA MET A 8 1.66 -35.55 2.73
C MET A 8 0.66 -35.06 1.69
N THR A 9 -0.55 -34.67 2.12
CA THR A 9 -1.59 -34.14 1.23
C THR A 9 -1.28 -32.70 0.80
N PHE A 10 -0.58 -31.94 1.64
CA PHE A 10 -0.29 -30.52 1.42
C PHE A 10 1.21 -30.21 1.62
N PRO A 11 2.09 -30.72 0.74
CA PRO A 11 3.54 -30.60 0.91
C PRO A 11 4.06 -29.14 0.84
N GLU A 12 3.27 -28.23 0.25
CA GLU A 12 3.60 -26.80 0.17
C GLU A 12 3.02 -25.97 1.33
N ALA A 13 2.31 -26.61 2.28
CA ALA A 13 1.68 -25.90 3.38
C ALA A 13 2.74 -25.26 4.30
N LYS A 14 2.65 -23.95 4.49
CA LYS A 14 3.54 -23.18 5.39
C LYS A 14 2.74 -22.59 6.55
N LEU A 15 3.32 -22.70 7.75
CA LEU A 15 2.81 -22.05 8.95
C LEU A 15 3.66 -20.81 9.23
N LEU A 16 3.02 -19.64 9.26
CA LEU A 16 3.70 -18.37 9.55
C LEU A 16 3.16 -17.79 10.85
N ASN A 17 4.08 -17.43 11.76
CA ASN A 17 3.74 -16.75 13.00
C ASN A 17 3.89 -15.24 12.80
N LEU A 18 2.79 -14.50 12.85
CA LEU A 18 2.81 -13.05 12.65
C LEU A 18 3.03 -12.36 14.00
N LEU A 19 4.02 -11.47 14.06
CA LEU A 19 4.35 -10.72 15.27
C LEU A 19 3.31 -9.62 15.51
N ALA A 20 2.28 -9.93 16.28
CA ALA A 20 1.29 -8.99 16.81
C ALA A 20 1.04 -9.29 18.30
N SER A 21 0.45 -8.37 19.07
CA SER A 21 0.18 -8.55 20.51
C SER A 21 -0.65 -9.79 20.84
N HIS A 22 -1.39 -10.31 19.85
CA HIS A 22 -1.99 -11.64 19.84
C HIS A 22 -1.55 -12.32 18.55
N SER A 23 -0.41 -13.04 18.55
CA SER A 23 0.21 -13.58 17.33
C SER A 23 -0.76 -14.49 16.55
N PRO A 24 -1.33 -14.04 15.41
CA PRO A 24 -2.21 -14.88 14.63
C PRO A 24 -1.37 -15.90 13.86
N ILE A 25 -1.84 -17.14 13.86
CA ILE A 25 -1.22 -18.24 13.11
C ILE A 25 -1.85 -18.26 11.72
N LEU A 26 -1.04 -18.03 10.69
CA LEU A 26 -1.49 -18.11 9.30
C LEU A 26 -1.08 -19.47 8.71
N LEU A 27 -2.08 -20.24 8.26
CA LEU A 27 -1.88 -21.46 7.51
C LEU A 27 -2.09 -21.19 6.02
N GLN A 28 -1.07 -21.43 5.21
CA GLN A 28 -1.13 -21.13 3.78
C GLN A 28 -0.96 -22.41 2.96
N ASN A 29 -1.96 -22.73 2.14
CA ASN A 29 -2.08 -23.99 1.40
C ASN A 29 -1.99 -23.81 -0.14
N SER A 30 -1.48 -22.68 -0.60
CA SER A 30 -1.32 -22.37 -2.02
C SER A 30 0.06 -21.76 -2.24
N PRO A 31 0.73 -22.08 -3.36
CA PRO A 31 1.99 -21.45 -3.71
C PRO A 31 1.79 -19.93 -3.72
N MET A 32 2.68 -19.18 -3.05
CA MET A 32 2.69 -17.73 -3.17
C MET A 32 3.08 -17.41 -4.60
N ILE A 33 2.07 -17.18 -5.45
CA ILE A 33 2.29 -16.48 -6.71
C ILE A 33 2.67 -15.06 -6.30
N THR A 34 3.96 -14.78 -6.30
CA THR A 34 4.46 -13.41 -6.23
C THR A 34 4.09 -12.76 -7.56
N HIS A 35 2.83 -12.31 -7.66
CA HIS A 35 2.50 -11.30 -8.66
C HIS A 35 3.47 -10.16 -8.41
N GLY A 36 4.44 -9.96 -9.32
CA GLY A 36 5.36 -8.84 -9.25
C GLY A 36 4.50 -7.62 -9.00
N ILE A 37 4.71 -6.95 -7.86
CA ILE A 37 3.78 -5.98 -7.30
C ILE A 37 3.47 -4.96 -8.38
N THR A 38 2.37 -5.16 -9.10
CA THR A 38 1.73 -4.10 -9.83
C THR A 38 1.32 -3.16 -8.72
N TYR A 39 1.95 -1.99 -8.69
CA TYR A 39 1.61 -0.95 -7.72
C TYR A 39 0.20 -0.46 -8.07
N LEU A 40 -0.79 -1.29 -7.71
CA LEU A 40 -2.19 -0.95 -7.74
C LEU A 40 -2.36 0.27 -6.87
N PHE A 41 -3.14 1.21 -7.38
CA PHE A 41 -3.48 2.39 -6.61
C PHE A 41 -4.05 1.99 -5.26
N ARG A 42 -3.47 2.56 -4.20
CA ARG A 42 -3.98 2.43 -2.84
C ARG A 42 -4.02 3.81 -2.21
N PHE A 43 -5.20 4.18 -1.73
CA PHE A 43 -5.36 5.39 -0.93
C PHE A 43 -4.71 5.17 0.45
N GLU A 44 -3.92 6.15 0.90
CA GLU A 44 -3.32 6.14 2.23
C GLU A 44 -4.09 7.10 3.14
N ASN A 45 -4.60 6.63 4.29
CA ASN A 45 -5.36 7.48 5.22
C ASN A 45 -4.55 8.69 5.74
N SER A 46 -3.22 8.60 5.73
CA SER A 46 -2.33 9.71 6.05
C SER A 46 -2.53 10.91 5.11
N TRP A 47 -2.95 10.69 3.87
CA TRP A 47 -3.17 11.75 2.88
C TRP A 47 -4.27 12.73 3.29
N LEU A 48 -5.26 12.29 4.08
CA LEU A 48 -6.31 13.16 4.61
C LEU A 48 -5.79 14.23 5.58
N LYS A 49 -4.53 14.11 6.02
CA LYS A 49 -3.87 15.08 6.91
C LYS A 49 -3.00 16.07 6.15
N GLU A 50 -2.88 15.93 4.83
CA GLU A 50 -2.09 16.82 3.99
C GLU A 50 -2.98 17.95 3.47
N ASP A 51 -2.54 19.20 3.64
CA ASP A 51 -3.35 20.39 3.33
C ASP A 51 -3.72 20.53 1.84
N ASP A 52 -2.92 19.94 0.94
CA ASP A 52 -3.06 20.01 -0.52
C ASP A 52 -3.77 18.79 -1.13
N VAL A 53 -4.27 17.85 -0.32
CA VAL A 53 -4.93 16.63 -0.85
C VAL A 53 -6.21 16.96 -1.62
N GLU A 54 -6.98 17.94 -1.16
CA GLU A 54 -8.24 18.36 -1.78
C GLU A 54 -7.99 18.92 -3.18
N GLU A 55 -7.00 19.80 -3.34
CA GLU A 55 -6.60 20.36 -4.64
C GLU A 55 -6.21 19.26 -5.64
N VAL A 56 -5.48 18.24 -5.19
CA VAL A 56 -5.06 17.11 -6.03
C VAL A 56 -6.27 16.29 -6.48
N VAL A 57 -7.23 16.04 -5.58
CA VAL A 57 -8.46 15.32 -5.89
C VAL A 57 -9.32 16.12 -6.86
N GLU A 58 -9.57 17.40 -6.59
CA GLU A 58 -10.34 18.27 -7.48
C GLU A 58 -9.72 18.36 -8.88
N GLY A 59 -8.40 18.56 -8.93
CA GLY A 59 -7.65 18.60 -10.17
C GLY A 59 -7.64 17.26 -10.92
N GLY A 60 -7.70 16.12 -10.20
CA GLY A 60 -7.74 14.78 -10.78
C GLY A 60 -9.12 14.38 -11.29
N TRP A 61 -10.16 14.79 -10.57
CA TRP A 61 -11.56 14.49 -10.85
C TRP A 61 -12.05 15.17 -12.14
N GLY A 62 -11.53 16.37 -12.44
CA GLY A 62 -11.87 17.13 -13.64
C GLY A 62 -13.26 17.79 -13.56
N ARG A 63 -13.44 18.88 -14.32
CA ARG A 63 -14.69 19.66 -14.36
C ARG A 63 -15.66 19.19 -15.46
N ASP A 64 -15.19 18.36 -16.38
CA ASP A 64 -15.99 17.90 -17.51
C ASP A 64 -17.09 16.93 -17.06
N ARG A 65 -18.32 17.24 -17.45
CA ARG A 65 -19.51 16.45 -17.10
C ARG A 65 -19.69 15.20 -17.95
N ASP A 66 -18.95 15.09 -19.05
CA ASP A 66 -19.13 14.07 -20.09
C ASP A 66 -18.12 12.90 -19.97
N VAL A 67 -17.36 12.85 -18.87
CA VAL A 67 -16.38 11.79 -18.61
C VAL A 67 -17.00 10.76 -17.68
N ASP A 68 -16.95 9.49 -18.10
CA ASP A 68 -17.40 8.37 -17.29
C ASP A 68 -16.72 8.33 -15.91
N ILE A 69 -17.48 7.89 -14.91
CA ILE A 69 -17.06 7.87 -13.51
C ILE A 69 -15.80 7.02 -13.28
N THR A 70 -15.62 5.94 -14.06
CA THR A 70 -14.43 5.09 -13.95
C THR A 70 -13.18 5.82 -14.44
N ASN A 71 -13.29 6.57 -15.53
CA ASN A 71 -12.21 7.40 -16.07
C ASN A 71 -11.84 8.53 -15.11
N ARG A 72 -12.84 9.19 -14.49
CA ARG A 72 -12.58 10.22 -13.46
C ARG A 72 -11.86 9.64 -12.25
N THR A 73 -12.30 8.46 -11.80
CA THR A 73 -11.69 7.75 -10.67
C THR A 73 -10.26 7.32 -11.00
N SER A 74 -10.01 6.77 -12.19
CA SER A 74 -8.67 6.38 -12.63
C SER A 74 -7.71 7.57 -12.70
N ARG A 75 -8.15 8.69 -13.29
CA ARG A 75 -7.34 9.91 -13.36
C ARG A 75 -7.01 10.47 -11.98
N CYS A 76 -7.99 10.44 -11.07
CA CYS A 76 -7.79 10.87 -9.69
C CYS A 76 -6.77 9.95 -8.99
N ALA A 77 -6.90 8.63 -9.16
CA ALA A 77 -5.96 7.64 -8.64
C ALA A 77 -4.53 7.89 -9.14
N ASP A 78 -4.33 8.13 -10.44
CA ASP A 78 -3.02 8.40 -11.02
C ASP A 78 -2.39 9.68 -10.44
N LYS A 79 -3.18 10.76 -10.32
CA LYS A 79 -2.69 12.02 -9.72
C LYS A 79 -2.32 11.85 -8.25
N LEU A 80 -3.18 11.20 -7.47
CA LEU A 80 -2.93 10.90 -6.06
C LEU A 80 -1.70 10.00 -5.89
N GLN A 81 -1.48 9.03 -6.76
CA GLN A 81 -0.33 8.14 -6.70
C GLN A 81 0.99 8.91 -6.90
N VAL A 82 1.05 9.77 -7.91
CA VAL A 82 2.23 10.62 -8.19
C VAL A 82 2.46 11.61 -7.04
N TRP A 83 1.39 12.25 -6.57
CA TRP A 83 1.46 13.19 -5.46
C TRP A 83 1.90 12.51 -4.15
N GLY A 84 1.29 11.39 -3.78
CA GLY A 84 1.63 10.63 -2.57
C GLY A 84 3.08 10.13 -2.59
N ARG A 85 3.61 9.75 -3.76
CA ARG A 85 5.04 9.42 -3.90
C ARG A 85 5.93 10.62 -3.58
N ARG A 86 5.59 11.82 -4.05
CA ARG A 86 6.35 13.05 -3.75
C ARG A 86 6.32 13.38 -2.25
N LYS A 87 5.15 13.29 -1.61
CA LYS A 87 5.00 13.49 -0.16
C LYS A 87 5.90 12.53 0.64
N ARG A 88 5.90 11.25 0.29
CA ARG A 88 6.73 10.24 0.94
C ARG A 88 8.23 10.52 0.79
N MET A 89 8.66 10.98 -0.38
CA MET A 89 10.08 11.33 -0.60
C MET A 89 10.49 12.57 0.19
N LYS A 90 9.63 13.60 0.23
CA LYS A 90 9.88 14.80 1.04
C LYS A 90 10.01 14.44 2.52
N PHE A 91 9.07 13.66 3.05
CA PHE A 91 9.13 13.21 4.44
C PHE A 91 10.43 12.45 4.76
N LYS A 92 10.87 11.54 3.87
CA LYS A 92 12.15 10.83 4.05
C LYS A 92 13.34 11.79 4.07
N GLN A 93 13.34 12.80 3.22
CA GLN A 93 14.39 13.82 3.18
C GLN A 93 14.42 14.64 4.47
N ASP A 94 13.26 15.11 4.94
CA ASP A 94 13.13 15.89 6.17
C ASP A 94 13.65 15.09 7.39
N VAL A 95 13.30 13.81 7.49
CA VAL A 95 13.81 12.92 8.55
C VAL A 95 15.33 12.75 8.45
N TYR A 96 15.86 12.54 7.24
CA TYR A 96 17.29 12.39 7.02
C TYR A 96 18.06 13.65 7.43
N ASP A 97 17.58 14.83 7.04
CA ASP A 97 18.23 16.11 7.34
C ASP A 97 18.23 16.40 8.85
N VAL A 98 17.14 16.05 9.53
CA VAL A 98 17.08 16.12 11.00
C VAL A 98 18.15 15.19 11.58
N VAL A 99 18.15 13.89 11.27
CA VAL A 99 19.10 12.91 11.83
C VAL A 99 20.56 13.34 11.59
N LYS A 100 20.87 13.84 10.40
CA LYS A 100 22.20 14.34 10.04
C LYS A 100 22.62 15.51 10.94
N ARG A 101 21.71 16.44 11.25
CA ARG A 101 21.97 17.57 12.14
C ARG A 101 22.22 17.16 13.60
N TRP A 102 21.66 16.05 14.07
CA TRP A 102 21.90 15.54 15.42
C TRP A 102 23.18 14.70 15.53
N SER A 103 23.75 14.26 14.40
CA SER A 103 24.91 13.36 14.34
C SER A 103 26.23 14.07 14.07
N GLY A 104 26.22 15.40 13.88
CA GLY A 104 27.40 16.25 13.72
C GLY A 104 27.49 17.26 14.84
#